data_AF-A0A376W5G0-F1
#
_entry.id   AF-A0A376W5G0-F1
#
_cell.length_a   1.000
_cell.length_b   1.000
_cell.length_c   1.000
_cell.angle_alpha   90.00
_cell.angle_beta   90.00
_cell.angle_gamma   90.00
#
_symmetry.space_group_name_H-M   'P 1'
#
loop_
_entity.id
_entity.type
_entity.pdbx_description
1 polymer ?
#
loop_
_entity_poly.entity_id
_entity_poly.type
_entity_poly.pdbx_seq_one_letter_code
_entity_poly.pdbx_strand_id
1 'polypeptide(L)'
;MSEKIAVVYIGPKPVKKDTLTGSRTLFPRLEPVHVDSALAWQLLAFPDVWVRHEELDGVLKKQQQDEQLRQAQQAQEREQVALTEAENSFVVSVGGQDVDLSKLTSARLATLCEAEELNIHKDPKETADAFRVRVREAFRRRVAETEQHGGTD
;
A
#
# COMPACT_ATOMS: atom_id res chain seq x y z
N MET A 1 -2.88 -10.92 52.38
CA MET A 1 -2.27 -11.45 51.14
C MET A 1 -3.07 -10.87 49.99
N SER A 2 -2.47 -10.01 49.17
CA SER A 2 -3.11 -9.51 47.94
C SER A 2 -3.13 -10.61 46.90
N GLU A 3 -4.26 -10.74 46.23
CA GLU A 3 -4.41 -11.61 45.06
C GLU A 3 -3.38 -11.24 43.99
N LYS A 4 -2.75 -12.25 43.39
CA LYS A 4 -1.77 -12.07 42.31
C LYS A 4 -2.44 -12.40 40.97
N ILE A 5 -2.27 -11.54 39.99
CA ILE A 5 -2.77 -11.70 38.62
C ILE A 5 -1.58 -11.83 37.68
N ALA A 6 -1.64 -12.79 36.75
CA ALA A 6 -0.63 -12.98 35.72
C ALA A 6 -0.88 -12.02 34.55
N VAL A 7 0.02 -11.07 34.35
CA VAL A 7 -0.01 -10.08 33.26
C VAL A 7 1.13 -10.35 32.30
N VAL A 8 0.86 -10.23 31.00
CA VAL A 8 1.82 -10.47 29.92
C VAL A 8 2.05 -9.19 29.13
N TYR A 9 3.32 -8.90 28.82
CA TYR A 9 3.69 -7.82 27.91
C TYR A 9 3.65 -8.28 26.45
N ILE A 10 2.85 -7.60 25.61
CA ILE A 10 2.66 -7.95 24.18
C ILE A 10 3.22 -6.91 23.20
N GLY A 11 3.87 -5.85 23.71
CA GLY A 11 4.41 -4.80 22.85
C GLY A 11 5.65 -5.24 22.05
N PRO A 12 6.26 -4.32 21.29
CA PRO A 12 7.30 -4.67 20.31
C PRO A 12 8.70 -4.92 20.91
N LYS A 13 8.97 -4.42 22.12
CA LYS A 13 10.31 -4.53 22.73
C LYS A 13 10.48 -5.89 23.40
N PRO A 14 11.71 -6.40 23.57
CA PRO A 14 11.93 -7.68 24.26
C PRO A 14 11.59 -7.63 25.75
N VAL A 15 11.77 -6.46 26.40
CA VAL A 15 11.47 -6.26 27.81
C VAL A 15 10.84 -4.89 28.00
N LYS A 16 9.80 -4.81 28.82
CA LYS A 16 9.21 -3.55 29.28
C LYS A 16 9.47 -3.33 30.76
N LYS A 17 10.11 -2.21 31.09
CA LYS A 17 10.17 -1.70 32.45
C LYS A 17 8.89 -0.94 32.74
N ASP A 18 8.22 -1.27 33.83
CA ASP A 18 7.05 -0.54 34.26
C ASP A 18 7.43 0.82 34.85
N THR A 19 7.02 1.86 34.12
CA THR A 19 7.10 3.26 34.51
C THR A 19 5.71 3.86 34.72
N LEU A 20 4.64 3.11 34.45
CA LEU A 20 3.25 3.58 34.57
C LEU A 20 2.83 3.62 36.04
N THR A 21 3.16 2.59 36.80
CA THR A 21 2.76 2.49 38.22
C THR A 21 3.90 2.85 39.18
N GLY A 22 5.10 3.05 38.65
CA GLY A 22 6.31 3.28 39.45
C GLY A 22 6.88 2.01 40.08
N SER A 23 6.32 0.82 39.81
CA SER A 23 6.83 -0.45 40.39
C SER A 23 8.26 -0.78 39.97
N ARG A 24 8.72 -0.26 38.81
CA ARG A 24 10.00 -0.58 38.18
C ARG A 24 10.18 -2.07 37.85
N THR A 25 9.10 -2.85 37.90
CA THR A 25 9.07 -4.27 37.52
C THR A 25 9.45 -4.43 36.05
N LEU A 26 10.19 -5.48 35.73
CA LEU A 26 10.56 -5.84 34.36
C LEU A 26 9.63 -6.94 33.87
N PHE A 27 9.08 -6.73 32.68
CA PHE A 27 8.18 -7.66 32.02
C PHE A 27 8.82 -8.13 30.71
N PRO A 28 9.30 -9.38 30.65
CA PRO A 28 9.73 -9.98 29.40
C PRO A 28 8.53 -10.12 28.45
N ARG A 29 8.80 -9.99 27.15
CA ARG A 29 7.79 -10.05 26.11
C ARG A 29 7.22 -11.48 26.00
N LEU A 30 5.90 -11.58 25.98
CA LEU A 30 5.11 -12.81 25.91
C LEU A 30 5.30 -13.78 27.09
N GLU A 31 5.93 -13.33 28.18
CA GLU A 31 6.07 -14.13 29.40
C GLU A 31 5.12 -13.61 30.50
N PRO A 32 4.45 -14.52 31.25
CA PRO A 32 3.57 -14.13 32.34
C PRO A 32 4.35 -13.67 33.58
N VAL A 33 4.02 -12.49 34.08
CA VAL A 33 4.56 -11.95 35.34
C VAL A 33 3.42 -11.79 36.34
N HIS A 34 3.59 -12.36 37.52
CA HIS A 34 2.59 -12.29 38.59
C HIS A 34 2.76 -11.01 39.40
N VAL A 35 1.75 -10.16 39.37
CA VAL A 35 1.74 -8.87 40.06
C VAL A 35 0.53 -8.75 40.99
N ASP A 36 0.58 -7.85 41.96
CA ASP A 36 -0.58 -7.57 42.81
C ASP A 36 -1.76 -7.08 42.00
N SER A 37 -2.97 -7.45 42.41
CA SER A 37 -4.21 -7.10 41.70
C SER A 37 -4.33 -5.60 41.40
N ALA A 38 -3.96 -4.72 42.34
CA ALA A 38 -3.96 -3.27 42.14
C ALA A 38 -3.04 -2.83 40.99
N LEU A 39 -1.84 -3.41 40.90
CA LEU A 39 -0.89 -3.16 39.82
C LEU A 39 -1.40 -3.75 38.49
N ALA A 40 -1.93 -4.97 38.53
CA ALA A 40 -2.48 -5.64 37.34
C ALA A 40 -3.57 -4.80 36.67
N TRP A 41 -4.54 -4.30 37.43
CA TRP A 41 -5.64 -3.51 36.88
C TRP A 41 -5.17 -2.20 36.24
N GLN A 42 -4.10 -1.59 36.76
CA GLN A 42 -3.50 -0.40 36.14
C GLN A 42 -2.79 -0.72 34.83
N LEU A 43 -2.10 -1.86 34.75
CA LEU A 43 -1.44 -2.30 33.52
C LEU A 43 -2.47 -2.69 32.45
N LEU A 44 -3.50 -3.47 32.83
CA LEU A 44 -4.55 -3.95 31.94
C LEU A 44 -5.45 -2.84 31.38
N ALA A 45 -5.33 -1.60 31.87
CA ALA A 45 -5.94 -0.43 31.25
C ALA A 45 -5.36 -0.10 29.85
N PHE A 46 -4.21 -0.70 29.48
CA PHE A 46 -3.58 -0.54 28.17
C PHE A 46 -3.51 -1.87 27.42
N PRO A 47 -4.62 -2.33 26.81
CA PRO A 47 -4.75 -3.65 26.20
C PRO A 47 -3.83 -3.86 24.97
N ASP A 48 -3.34 -2.80 24.36
CA ASP A 48 -2.36 -2.87 23.26
C ASP A 48 -0.94 -3.20 23.73
N VAL A 49 -0.71 -3.15 25.05
CA VAL A 49 0.60 -3.33 25.68
C VAL A 49 0.58 -4.50 26.65
N TRP A 50 -0.52 -4.68 27.37
CA TRP A 50 -0.66 -5.63 28.47
C TRP A 50 -1.94 -6.43 28.32
N VAL A 51 -1.86 -7.73 28.55
CA VAL A 51 -3.01 -8.64 28.53
C VAL A 51 -2.93 -9.59 29.71
N ARG A 52 -4.05 -10.22 30.05
CA ARG A 52 -4.03 -11.33 31.00
C ARG A 52 -3.39 -12.55 30.35
N HIS A 53 -2.73 -13.39 31.14
CA HIS A 53 -2.09 -14.58 30.60
C HIS A 53 -3.09 -15.50 29.88
N GLU A 54 -4.30 -15.65 30.42
CA GLU A 54 -5.39 -16.44 29.81
C GLU A 54 -5.87 -15.91 28.45
N GLU A 55 -5.64 -14.63 28.14
CA GLU A 55 -6.06 -13.99 26.89
C GLU A 55 -4.96 -14.00 25.83
N LEU A 56 -3.72 -14.34 26.20
CA LEU A 56 -2.52 -14.18 25.38
C LEU A 56 -2.68 -14.85 24.00
N ASP A 57 -3.08 -16.12 23.98
CA ASP A 57 -3.22 -16.89 22.75
C ASP A 57 -4.27 -16.30 21.81
N GLY A 58 -5.38 -15.81 22.37
CA GLY A 58 -6.45 -15.18 21.60
C GLY A 58 -5.99 -13.86 20.98
N VAL A 59 -5.27 -13.04 21.74
CA VAL A 59 -4.74 -11.76 21.27
C VAL A 59 -3.67 -11.97 20.21
N LEU A 60 -2.76 -12.94 20.37
CA LEU A 60 -1.74 -13.25 19.36
C LEU A 60 -2.34 -13.72 18.04
N LYS A 61 -3.35 -14.60 18.09
CA LYS A 61 -4.08 -15.05 16.89
C LYS A 61 -4.76 -13.88 16.19
N LYS A 62 -5.43 -13.01 16.94
CA LYS A 62 -6.08 -11.82 16.38
C LYS A 62 -5.08 -10.87 15.75
N GLN A 63 -3.96 -10.57 16.43
CA GLN A 63 -2.91 -9.71 15.87
C GLN A 63 -2.32 -10.27 14.58
N GLN A 64 -2.13 -11.59 14.50
CA GLN A 64 -1.67 -12.24 13.28
C GLN A 64 -2.68 -12.11 12.14
N GLN A 65 -3.97 -12.33 12.41
CA GLN A 65 -5.05 -12.18 11.43
C GLN A 65 -5.18 -10.73 10.94
N ASP A 66 -5.16 -9.78 11.86
CA ASP A 66 -5.24 -8.34 11.54
C ASP A 66 -4.03 -7.92 10.69
N GLU A 67 -2.83 -8.42 10.99
CA GLU A 67 -1.63 -8.15 10.18
C GLU A 67 -1.74 -8.74 8.77
N GLN A 68 -2.22 -9.98 8.63
CA GLN A 68 -2.44 -10.58 7.31
C GLN A 68 -3.46 -9.81 6.48
N LEU A 69 -4.56 -9.37 7.10
CA LEU A 69 -5.57 -8.55 6.44
C LEU A 69 -5.01 -7.20 6.00
N ARG A 70 -4.23 -6.53 6.86
CA ARG A 70 -3.56 -5.26 6.50
C ARG A 70 -2.59 -5.43 5.35
N GLN A 71 -1.80 -6.50 5.33
CA GLN A 71 -0.87 -6.78 4.24
C GLN A 71 -1.60 -7.04 2.92
N ALA A 72 -2.69 -7.80 2.95
CA ALA A 72 -3.50 -8.05 1.77
C ALA A 72 -4.15 -6.77 1.22
N GLN A 73 -4.70 -5.92 2.11
CA GLN A 73 -5.27 -4.63 1.72
C GLN A 73 -4.21 -3.69 1.11
N GLN A 74 -3.03 -3.59 1.73
CA GLN A 74 -1.94 -2.77 1.18
C GLN A 74 -1.45 -3.27 -0.18
N ALA A 75 -1.42 -4.59 -0.40
CA ALA A 75 -1.07 -5.15 -1.71
C ALA A 75 -2.11 -4.75 -2.77
N GLN A 76 -3.40 -4.89 -2.44
CA GLN A 76 -4.49 -4.51 -3.33
C GLN A 76 -4.51 -3.01 -3.64
N GLU A 77 -4.28 -2.15 -2.64
CA GLU A 77 -4.19 -0.70 -2.82
C GLU A 77 -3.02 -0.33 -3.73
N ARG A 78 -1.86 -0.96 -3.57
CA ARG A 78 -0.70 -0.72 -4.44
C ARG A 78 -0.97 -1.14 -5.88
N GLU A 79 -1.64 -2.26 -6.08
CA GLU A 79 -2.02 -2.71 -7.42
C GLU A 79 -3.02 -1.74 -8.06
N GLN A 80 -4.04 -1.29 -7.33
CA GLN A 80 -5.00 -0.31 -7.83
C GLN A 80 -4.35 1.05 -8.15
N VAL A 81 -3.42 1.52 -7.30
CA VAL A 81 -2.66 2.73 -7.56
C VAL A 81 -1.81 2.54 -8.83
N ALA A 82 -1.09 1.43 -8.98
CA ALA A 82 -0.29 1.16 -10.17
C ALA A 82 -1.13 1.08 -11.45
N LEU A 83 -2.31 0.44 -11.40
CA LEU A 83 -3.25 0.39 -12.53
C LEU A 83 -3.77 1.78 -12.88
N THR A 84 -4.17 2.56 -11.87
CA THR A 84 -4.66 3.93 -12.05
C THR A 84 -3.56 4.85 -12.60
N GLU A 85 -2.32 4.71 -12.14
CA GLU A 85 -1.15 5.43 -12.65
C GLU A 85 -0.86 5.03 -14.10
N ALA A 86 -0.90 3.73 -14.42
CA ALA A 86 -0.72 3.25 -15.78
C ALA A 86 -1.82 3.76 -16.72
N GLU A 87 -3.10 3.71 -16.30
CA GLU A 87 -4.24 4.22 -17.06
C GLU A 87 -4.14 5.73 -17.31
N ASN A 88 -3.68 6.50 -16.32
CA ASN A 88 -3.53 7.95 -16.40
C ASN A 88 -2.19 8.41 -17.02
N SER A 89 -1.22 7.51 -17.18
CA SER A 89 0.07 7.84 -17.77
C SER A 89 -0.07 8.31 -19.22
N PHE A 90 0.60 9.41 -19.55
CA PHE A 90 0.75 9.93 -20.91
C PHE A 90 2.07 9.52 -21.56
N VAL A 91 2.79 8.58 -20.96
CA VAL A 91 4.02 8.02 -21.54
C VAL A 91 3.64 6.91 -22.51
N VAL A 92 4.17 7.00 -23.74
CA VAL A 92 3.99 6.00 -24.81
C VAL A 92 5.33 5.59 -25.38
N SER A 93 5.46 4.34 -25.83
CA SER A 93 6.69 3.86 -26.48
C SER A 93 6.67 4.17 -27.98
N VAL A 94 7.69 4.89 -28.44
CA VAL A 94 7.89 5.29 -29.84
C VAL A 94 9.28 4.85 -30.26
N GLY A 95 9.38 3.86 -31.16
CA GLY A 95 10.68 3.33 -31.60
C GLY A 95 11.55 2.78 -30.47
N GLY A 96 10.95 2.26 -29.39
CA GLY A 96 11.66 1.77 -28.21
C GLY A 96 12.11 2.86 -27.22
N GLN A 97 11.66 4.10 -27.40
CA GLN A 97 11.91 5.21 -26.48
C GLN A 97 10.60 5.65 -25.81
N ASP A 98 10.67 5.94 -24.51
CA ASP A 98 9.54 6.46 -23.76
C ASP A 98 9.35 7.96 -24.02
N VAL A 99 8.20 8.31 -24.61
CA VAL A 99 7.81 9.67 -24.93
C VAL A 99 6.64 10.10 -24.05
N ASP A 100 6.86 11.11 -23.21
CA ASP A 100 5.82 11.72 -22.38
C ASP A 100 5.02 12.74 -23.19
N LEU A 101 3.82 12.36 -23.62
CA LEU A 101 2.94 13.20 -24.43
C LEU A 101 2.55 14.49 -23.70
N SER A 102 2.52 14.51 -22.35
CA SER A 102 2.15 15.70 -21.56
C SER A 102 3.11 16.88 -21.79
N LYS A 103 4.37 16.59 -22.13
CA LYS A 103 5.43 17.58 -22.41
C LYS A 103 5.39 18.13 -23.83
N LEU A 104 4.58 17.55 -24.72
CA LEU A 104 4.49 17.96 -26.11
C LEU A 104 3.39 19.00 -26.30
N THR A 105 3.66 20.04 -27.08
CA THR A 105 2.64 20.99 -27.53
C THR A 105 1.73 20.33 -28.58
N SER A 106 0.54 20.89 -28.84
CA SER A 106 -0.37 20.36 -29.87
C SER A 106 0.29 20.25 -31.25
N ALA A 107 1.19 21.17 -31.59
CA ALA A 107 1.95 21.10 -32.85
C ALA A 107 2.93 19.92 -32.86
N ARG A 108 3.68 19.69 -31.77
CA ARG A 108 4.59 18.55 -31.64
C ARG A 108 3.84 17.21 -31.60
N LEU A 109 2.66 17.18 -31.00
CA LEU A 109 1.77 16.01 -31.03
C LEU A 109 1.30 15.71 -32.46
N ALA A 110 0.93 16.72 -33.24
CA ALA A 110 0.55 16.52 -34.64
C ALA A 110 1.72 15.97 -35.47
N THR A 111 2.93 16.54 -35.32
CA THR A 111 4.14 16.01 -35.97
C THR A 111 4.42 14.56 -35.57
N LEU A 112 4.23 14.21 -34.29
CA LEU A 112 4.37 12.84 -33.82
C LEU A 112 3.33 11.90 -34.47
N CYS A 113 2.07 12.32 -34.56
CA CYS A 113 1.03 11.53 -35.23
C CYS A 113 1.31 11.30 -36.72
N GLU A 114 1.89 12.28 -37.41
CA GLU A 114 2.30 12.16 -38.80
C GLU A 114 3.50 11.21 -38.94
N ALA A 115 4.53 11.37 -38.09
CA ALA A 115 5.73 10.53 -38.10
C ALA A 115 5.43 9.05 -37.81
N GLU A 116 4.46 8.79 -36.93
CA GLU A 116 4.02 7.45 -36.53
C GLU A 116 2.81 6.95 -37.35
N GLU A 117 2.43 7.69 -38.40
CA GLU A 117 1.35 7.35 -39.33
C GLU A 117 -0.01 7.06 -38.66
N LEU A 118 -0.28 7.70 -37.51
CA LEU A 118 -1.48 7.44 -36.70
C LEU A 118 -2.78 7.95 -37.35
N ASN A 119 -2.70 8.79 -38.38
CA ASN A 119 -3.84 9.39 -39.09
C ASN A 119 -4.86 10.08 -38.15
N ILE A 120 -4.36 10.78 -37.13
CA ILE A 120 -5.17 11.55 -36.17
C ILE A 120 -4.78 13.02 -36.26
N HIS A 121 -5.78 13.86 -36.50
CA HIS A 121 -5.62 15.32 -36.49
C HIS A 121 -6.46 15.95 -35.39
N LYS A 122 -5.97 17.06 -34.83
CA LYS A 122 -6.69 17.85 -33.83
C LYS A 122 -7.86 18.59 -34.48
N ASP A 123 -9.06 18.48 -33.90
CA ASP A 123 -10.21 19.27 -34.36
C ASP A 123 -10.06 20.76 -33.95
N PRO A 124 -10.53 21.72 -34.76
CA PRO A 124 -10.49 23.13 -34.43
C PRO A 124 -11.10 23.49 -33.05
N LYS A 125 -12.16 22.80 -32.62
CA LYS A 125 -12.86 23.03 -31.35
C LYS A 125 -12.37 22.14 -30.20
N GLU A 126 -11.51 21.17 -30.47
CA GLU A 126 -10.98 20.25 -29.47
C GLU A 126 -9.92 20.93 -28.59
N THR A 127 -9.89 20.58 -27.30
CA THR A 127 -8.84 21.06 -26.38
C THR A 127 -7.53 20.29 -26.61
N ALA A 128 -6.39 20.87 -26.20
CA ALA A 128 -5.10 20.18 -26.31
C ALA A 128 -5.08 18.86 -25.54
N ASP A 129 -5.75 18.80 -24.39
CA ASP A 129 -5.80 17.61 -23.54
C ASP A 129 -6.66 16.51 -24.14
N ALA A 130 -7.82 16.85 -24.72
CA ALA A 130 -8.66 15.88 -25.43
C ALA A 130 -7.91 15.26 -26.62
N PHE A 131 -7.18 16.10 -27.38
CA PHE A 131 -6.34 15.61 -28.46
C PHE A 131 -5.25 14.66 -27.96
N ARG A 132 -4.56 15.03 -26.88
CA ARG A 132 -3.51 14.20 -26.27
C ARG A 132 -4.04 12.85 -25.79
N VAL A 133 -5.24 12.80 -25.20
CA VAL A 133 -5.89 11.53 -24.83
C VAL A 133 -6.12 10.66 -26.06
N ARG A 134 -6.63 11.20 -27.16
CA ARG A 134 -6.82 10.40 -28.39
C ARG A 134 -5.51 9.86 -28.95
N VAL A 135 -4.45 10.66 -28.93
CA VAL A 135 -3.11 10.23 -29.35
C VAL A 135 -2.60 9.09 -28.47
N ARG A 136 -2.72 9.22 -27.14
CA ARG A 136 -2.37 8.16 -26.18
C ARG A 136 -3.12 6.86 -26.46
N GLU A 137 -4.44 6.93 -26.64
CA GLU A 137 -5.28 5.76 -26.91
C GLU A 137 -4.90 5.08 -28.24
N ALA A 138 -4.49 5.85 -29.26
CA ALA A 138 -4.03 5.29 -30.53
C ALA A 138 -2.73 4.49 -30.37
N PHE A 139 -1.76 5.01 -29.63
CA PHE A 139 -0.53 4.26 -29.31
C PHE A 139 -0.84 2.99 -28.50
N ARG A 140 -1.72 3.07 -27.50
CA ARG A 140 -2.12 1.90 -26.69
C ARG A 140 -2.78 0.82 -27.54
N ARG A 141 -3.68 1.19 -28.46
CA ARG A 141 -4.29 0.24 -29.41
C ARG A 141 -3.26 -0.42 -30.30
N ARG A 142 -2.32 0.36 -30.85
CA ARG A 142 -1.23 -0.18 -31.69
C ARG A 142 -0.37 -1.20 -30.92
N VAL A 143 -0.03 -0.92 -29.66
CA VAL A 143 0.72 -1.87 -28.81
C VAL A 143 -0.09 -3.14 -28.59
N ALA A 144 -1.37 -3.03 -28.20
CA ALA A 144 -2.24 -4.19 -28.01
C ALA A 144 -2.41 -5.04 -29.28
N GLU A 145 -2.53 -4.41 -30.45
CA GLU A 145 -2.60 -5.09 -31.75
C GLU A 145 -1.28 -5.83 -32.09
N THR A 146 -0.14 -5.21 -31.77
CA THR A 146 1.19 -5.79 -32.00
C THR A 146 1.45 -6.98 -31.07
N GLU A 147 1.05 -6.88 -29.79
CA GLU A 147 1.17 -7.98 -28.82
C GLU A 147 0.25 -9.17 -29.16
N GLN A 148 -0.94 -8.91 -29.71
CA GLN A 148 -1.84 -9.98 -30.16
C GLN A 148 -1.35 -10.71 -31.41
N HIS A 149 -0.59 -10.07 -32.29
CA HIS A 149 -0.06 -10.67 -33.52
C HIS A 149 1.37 -11.22 -33.38
N GLY A 150 2.12 -10.81 -32.35
CA GLY A 150 3.48 -11.29 -32.05
C GLY A 150 3.55 -12.57 -31.22
N GLY A 151 2.41 -13.19 -30.88
CA GLY A 151 2.30 -14.42 -30.09
C GLY A 151 2.44 -15.74 -30.88
N THR A 152 2.83 -15.68 -32.15
CA THR A 152 3.16 -16.86 -32.97
C THR A 152 4.49 -16.63 -33.68
N ASP A 153 5.59 -16.93 -32.97
CA ASP A 153 6.78 -17.60 -33.55
C ASP A 153 7.64 -18.20 -32.43
#